data_AF-A0A5N0EHQ8-F1
#
_entry.id   AF-A0A5N0EHQ8-F1
#
_cell.length_a   1.000
_cell.length_b   1.000
_cell.length_c   1.000
_cell.angle_alpha   90.00
_cell.angle_beta   90.00
_cell.angle_gamma   90.00
#
_symmetry.space_group_name_H-M   'P 1'
#
loop_
_entity.id
_entity.type
_entity.pdbx_description
1 polymer ?
#
loop_
_entity_poly.entity_id
_entity_poly.type
_entity_poly.pdbx_seq_one_letter_code
_entity_poly.pdbx_strand_id
1 'polypeptide(L)'
;MPAEFGATPWGRAWTRIVESTTAAVPNPLLPKARSVARNHGATLTTEVGVVTAKVIVSGTEATVRIELPRWPEETKRDAERLIAKSLAANPGLATGDLPDSLEAEFAAAGITFAVPLAEQVATCDCRTRKRPCVHILAGLYALSMRVDERPRLAVELRMDSTAVTEEPDPDWIPLTGLDAASFYG
;
A
#
# COMPACT_ATOMS: atom_id res chain seq x y z
N MET A 1 17.29 -5.93 11.83
CA MET A 1 16.40 -6.35 10.72
C MET A 1 15.25 -5.36 10.67
N PRO A 2 15.04 -4.64 9.56
CA PRO A 2 13.86 -3.78 9.42
C PRO A 2 12.58 -4.60 9.59
N ALA A 3 11.50 -3.96 10.01
CA ALA A 3 10.20 -4.60 10.13
C ALA A 3 9.78 -5.17 8.77
N GLU A 4 9.28 -6.41 8.76
CA GLU A 4 8.86 -7.13 7.56
C GLU A 4 7.70 -6.43 6.83
N PHE A 5 6.84 -5.76 7.59
CA PHE A 5 5.76 -4.89 7.12
C PHE A 5 5.86 -3.57 7.87
N GLY A 6 5.67 -2.45 7.18
CA GLY A 6 5.84 -1.13 7.77
C GLY A 6 7.32 -0.83 8.05
N ALA A 7 8.15 -0.95 7.02
CA ALA A 7 9.54 -0.50 7.09
C ALA A 7 9.61 1.04 7.19
N THR A 8 8.71 1.75 6.51
CA THR A 8 8.56 3.21 6.55
C THR A 8 7.37 3.63 7.44
N PRO A 9 7.26 4.90 7.86
CA PRO A 9 6.08 5.42 8.54
C PRO A 9 4.80 5.22 7.72
N TRP A 10 4.92 5.29 6.39
CA TRP A 10 3.82 5.11 5.45
C TRP A 10 3.26 3.68 5.49
N GLY A 11 4.10 2.66 5.35
CA GLY A 11 3.62 1.27 5.48
C GLY A 11 3.21 0.94 6.92
N ARG A 12 3.88 1.51 7.94
CA ARG A 12 3.46 1.34 9.35
C ARG A 12 2.02 1.79 9.57
N ALA A 13 1.59 2.89 8.97
CA ALA A 13 0.21 3.36 9.10
C ALA A 13 -0.79 2.30 8.61
N TRP A 14 -0.52 1.65 7.47
CA TRP A 14 -1.35 0.55 6.94
C TRP A 14 -1.27 -0.71 7.80
N THR A 15 -0.08 -1.11 8.23
CA THR A 15 0.10 -2.28 9.10
C THR A 15 -0.68 -2.11 10.42
N ARG A 16 -0.66 -0.91 11.02
CA ARG A 16 -1.41 -0.61 12.26
C ARG A 16 -2.91 -0.77 12.10
N ILE A 17 -3.47 -0.45 10.93
CA ILE A 17 -4.90 -0.65 10.64
C ILE A 17 -5.25 -2.14 10.59
N VAL A 18 -4.39 -2.95 9.98
CA VAL A 18 -4.58 -4.40 9.87
C VAL A 18 -4.43 -5.10 11.22
N GLU A 19 -3.45 -4.66 12.01
CA GLU A 19 -3.10 -5.24 13.31
C GLU A 19 -3.86 -4.59 14.48
N SER A 20 -4.76 -3.63 14.21
CA SER A 20 -5.47 -2.88 15.24
C SER A 20 -6.11 -3.80 16.29
N THR A 21 -5.76 -3.53 17.55
CA THR A 21 -6.08 -4.35 18.72
C THR A 21 -7.33 -3.88 19.46
N THR A 22 -8.17 -3.03 18.86
CA THR A 22 -9.40 -2.54 19.50
C THR A 22 -10.40 -3.67 19.84
N ALA A 23 -10.20 -4.87 19.31
CA ALA A 23 -10.93 -6.07 19.69
C ALA A 23 -10.34 -6.74 20.94
N ALA A 24 -11.20 -7.19 21.86
CA ALA A 24 -10.81 -7.92 23.07
C ALA A 24 -10.02 -9.22 22.81
N VAL A 25 -10.05 -9.75 21.57
CA VAL A 25 -9.31 -10.93 21.15
C VAL A 25 -8.57 -10.62 19.84
N PRO A 26 -7.27 -10.92 19.74
CA PRO A 26 -6.52 -10.78 18.49
C PRO A 26 -7.16 -11.58 17.35
N ASN A 27 -7.21 -11.01 16.15
CA ASN A 27 -7.80 -11.71 15.02
C ASN A 27 -6.93 -12.94 14.65
N PRO A 28 -7.44 -14.19 14.78
CA PRO A 28 -6.63 -15.40 14.60
C PRO A 28 -6.19 -15.62 13.15
N LEU A 29 -6.72 -14.85 12.20
CA LEU A 29 -6.33 -14.92 10.79
C LEU A 29 -5.02 -14.17 10.49
N LEU A 30 -4.57 -13.27 11.38
CA LEU A 30 -3.41 -12.40 11.13
C LEU A 30 -2.11 -13.18 10.88
N PRO A 31 -1.75 -14.22 11.66
CA PRO A 31 -0.52 -14.97 11.41
C PRO A 31 -0.50 -15.61 10.01
N LYS A 32 -1.63 -16.16 9.56
CA LYS A 32 -1.75 -16.76 8.23
C LYS A 32 -1.72 -15.69 7.13
N ALA A 33 -2.42 -14.58 7.30
CA ALA A 33 -2.41 -13.46 6.36
C ALA A 33 -1.00 -12.89 6.16
N ARG A 34 -0.28 -12.63 7.26
CA ARG A 34 1.15 -12.25 7.24
C ARG A 34 1.97 -13.26 6.46
N SER A 35 1.77 -14.56 6.71
CA SER A 35 2.51 -15.60 6.00
C SER A 35 2.23 -15.65 4.50
N VAL A 36 1.01 -15.38 4.08
CA VAL A 36 0.65 -15.34 2.66
C VAL A 36 1.33 -14.14 1.99
N ALA A 37 1.23 -12.96 2.60
CA ALA A 37 1.86 -11.75 2.08
C ALA A 37 3.40 -11.88 2.01
N ARG A 38 4.05 -12.38 3.07
CA ARG A 38 5.49 -12.65 3.12
C ARG A 38 5.99 -13.48 1.96
N ASN A 39 5.25 -14.54 1.64
CA ASN A 39 5.64 -15.51 0.63
C ASN A 39 5.15 -15.10 -0.77
N HIS A 40 4.90 -13.80 -0.99
CA HIS A 40 4.40 -13.23 -2.25
C HIS A 40 3.13 -13.90 -2.77
N GLY A 41 2.29 -14.43 -1.87
CA GLY A 41 1.02 -15.06 -2.20
C GLY A 41 -0.10 -14.07 -2.50
N ALA A 42 0.21 -12.77 -2.64
CA ALA A 42 -0.74 -11.73 -2.99
C ALA A 42 -0.11 -10.82 -4.05
N THR A 43 -0.74 -10.72 -5.22
CA THR A 43 -0.35 -9.81 -6.30
C THR A 43 -1.36 -8.69 -6.40
N LEU A 44 -0.89 -7.44 -6.33
CA LEU A 44 -1.74 -6.25 -6.31
C LEU A 44 -1.84 -5.57 -7.67
N THR A 45 -2.99 -4.97 -7.91
CA THR A 45 -3.21 -3.96 -8.93
C THR A 45 -3.96 -2.81 -8.28
N THR A 46 -3.46 -1.60 -8.46
CA THR A 46 -3.99 -0.41 -7.80
C THR A 46 -4.52 0.59 -8.81
N GLU A 47 -5.71 1.08 -8.53
CA GLU A 47 -6.34 2.21 -9.21
C GLU A 47 -6.74 3.24 -8.16
N VAL A 48 -7.09 4.45 -8.57
CA VAL A 48 -7.52 5.48 -7.63
C VAL A 48 -8.78 5.05 -6.86
N GLY A 49 -8.65 4.96 -5.53
CA GLY A 49 -9.71 4.54 -4.63
C GLY A 49 -9.96 3.03 -4.60
N VAL A 50 -9.20 2.22 -5.34
CA VAL A 50 -9.46 0.78 -5.47
C VAL A 50 -8.16 -0.02 -5.47
N VAL A 51 -8.09 -1.01 -4.60
CA VAL A 51 -7.02 -2.01 -4.57
C VAL A 51 -7.62 -3.36 -4.92
N THR A 52 -7.15 -3.97 -6.01
CA THR A 52 -7.49 -5.34 -6.38
C THR A 52 -6.31 -6.24 -6.06
N ALA A 53 -6.58 -7.44 -5.52
CA ALA A 53 -5.54 -8.42 -5.24
C ALA A 53 -5.97 -9.81 -5.70
N LYS A 54 -5.05 -10.53 -6.34
CA LYS A 54 -5.14 -11.99 -6.48
C LYS A 54 -4.35 -12.62 -5.35
N VAL A 55 -5.01 -13.42 -4.53
CA VAL A 55 -4.41 -13.98 -3.32
C VAL A 55 -4.50 -15.50 -3.34
N ILE A 56 -3.36 -16.16 -3.24
CA ILE A 56 -3.25 -17.62 -3.21
C ILE A 56 -3.05 -18.08 -1.76
N VAL A 57 -4.02 -18.83 -1.25
CA VAL A 57 -3.94 -19.44 0.08
C VAL A 57 -4.13 -20.95 -0.07
N SER A 58 -3.11 -21.70 0.34
CA SER A 58 -3.12 -23.18 0.28
C SER A 58 -3.45 -23.71 -1.12
N GLY A 59 -2.91 -23.07 -2.16
CA GLY A 59 -3.07 -23.48 -3.57
C GLY A 59 -4.38 -23.05 -4.23
N THR A 60 -5.27 -22.34 -3.53
CA THR A 60 -6.49 -21.76 -4.12
C THR A 60 -6.33 -20.26 -4.27
N GLU A 61 -6.58 -19.73 -5.48
CA GLU A 61 -6.63 -18.30 -5.76
C GLU A 61 -8.01 -17.73 -5.40
N ALA A 62 -8.01 -16.54 -4.80
CA ALA A 62 -9.19 -15.73 -4.54
C ALA A 62 -8.94 -14.29 -5.02
N THR A 63 -9.95 -13.68 -5.62
CA THR A 63 -9.93 -12.26 -5.99
C THR A 63 -10.47 -11.43 -4.83
N VAL A 64 -9.71 -10.41 -4.45
CA VAL A 64 -10.05 -9.43 -3.43
C VAL A 64 -10.19 -8.07 -4.11
N ARG A 65 -11.21 -7.31 -3.70
CA ARG A 65 -11.36 -5.90 -4.08
C ARG A 65 -11.61 -5.09 -2.83
N ILE A 66 -10.78 -4.06 -2.61
CA ILE A 66 -10.85 -3.16 -1.46
C ILE A 66 -11.07 -1.76 -2.02
N GLU A 67 -12.21 -1.17 -1.69
CA GLU A 67 -12.52 0.20 -2.05
C GLU A 67 -12.21 1.12 -0.87
N LEU A 68 -11.51 2.20 -1.18
CA LEU A 68 -11.04 3.20 -0.24
C LEU A 68 -11.81 4.50 -0.51
N PRO A 69 -12.32 5.18 0.53
CA PRO A 69 -12.89 6.50 0.36
C PRO A 69 -11.88 7.43 -0.34
N ARG A 70 -12.35 8.40 -1.11
CA ARG A 70 -11.49 9.47 -1.60
C ARG A 70 -11.47 10.61 -0.60
N TRP A 71 -10.41 11.40 -0.62
CA TRP A 71 -10.35 12.63 0.14
C TRP A 71 -11.34 13.66 -0.43
N PRO A 72 -11.96 14.49 0.43
CA PRO A 72 -12.61 15.72 0.00
C PRO A 72 -11.62 16.64 -0.71
N GLU A 73 -12.14 17.52 -1.57
CA GLU A 73 -11.35 18.47 -2.36
C GLU A 73 -10.42 19.36 -1.50
N GLU A 74 -10.89 19.80 -0.33
CA GLU A 74 -10.09 20.58 0.62
C GLU A 74 -8.86 19.79 1.10
N THR A 75 -9.07 18.55 1.55
CA THR A 75 -8.00 17.65 2.00
C THR A 75 -7.01 17.34 0.89
N LYS A 76 -7.48 17.20 -0.37
CA LYS A 76 -6.60 16.99 -1.54
C LYS A 76 -5.66 18.18 -1.74
N ARG A 77 -6.19 19.40 -1.73
CA ARG A 77 -5.39 20.63 -1.89
C ARG A 77 -4.38 20.80 -0.76
N ASP A 78 -4.77 20.45 0.46
CA ASP A 78 -3.86 20.50 1.61
C ASP A 78 -2.74 19.46 1.49
N ALA A 79 -3.07 18.23 1.10
CA ALA A 79 -2.08 17.17 0.85
C ALA A 79 -1.11 17.56 -0.28
N GLU A 80 -1.61 18.07 -1.40
CA GLU A 80 -0.79 18.54 -2.53
C GLU A 80 0.18 19.65 -2.11
N ARG A 81 -0.30 20.62 -1.32
CA ARG A 81 0.55 21.72 -0.81
C ARG A 81 1.66 21.20 0.09
N LEU A 82 1.35 20.26 1.00
CA LEU A 82 2.35 19.65 1.89
C LEU A 82 3.37 18.82 1.10
N ILE A 83 2.91 18.02 0.14
CA ILE A 83 3.79 17.22 -0.73
C ILE A 83 4.72 18.15 -1.52
N ALA A 84 4.18 19.17 -2.19
CA ALA A 84 4.99 20.09 -3.01
C ALA A 84 6.06 20.80 -2.17
N LYS A 85 5.69 21.29 -0.98
CA LYS A 85 6.63 21.90 -0.02
C LYS A 85 7.72 20.89 0.40
N SER A 86 7.33 19.66 0.71
CA SER A 86 8.26 18.62 1.15
C SER A 86 9.22 18.20 0.04
N LEU A 87 8.76 18.05 -1.21
CA LEU A 87 9.63 17.70 -2.34
C LEU A 87 10.60 18.84 -2.68
N ALA A 88 10.16 20.09 -2.61
CA ALA A 88 11.03 21.25 -2.82
C ALA A 88 12.19 21.31 -1.79
N ALA A 89 11.95 20.84 -0.56
CA ALA A 89 12.97 20.73 0.48
C ALA A 89 13.88 19.50 0.34
N ASN A 90 13.53 18.54 -0.52
CA ASN A 90 14.22 17.25 -0.69
C ASN A 90 14.45 16.93 -2.19
N PRO A 91 15.32 17.69 -2.89
CA PRO A 91 15.48 17.60 -4.35
C PRO A 91 16.12 16.30 -4.87
N GLY A 92 16.58 15.42 -3.98
CA GLY A 92 17.25 14.15 -4.34
C GLY A 92 16.37 12.90 -4.19
N LEU A 93 15.07 13.05 -3.96
CA LEU A 93 14.16 11.91 -3.82
C LEU A 93 13.88 11.25 -5.16
N ALA A 94 13.80 9.92 -5.15
CA ALA A 94 13.37 9.15 -6.31
C ALA A 94 11.89 9.42 -6.65
N THR A 95 11.54 9.20 -7.92
CA THR A 95 10.15 9.26 -8.38
C THR A 95 9.28 8.28 -7.59
N GLY A 96 8.14 8.76 -7.09
CA GLY A 96 7.22 7.94 -6.27
C GLY A 96 7.58 7.87 -4.78
N ASP A 97 8.69 8.45 -4.36
CA ASP A 97 9.09 8.55 -2.96
C ASP A 97 8.46 9.78 -2.26
N LEU A 98 8.39 9.72 -0.92
CA LEU A 98 7.97 10.81 -0.04
C LEU A 98 8.76 10.73 1.29
N PRO A 99 9.27 11.86 1.82
CA PRO A 99 10.00 11.85 3.09
C PRO A 99 9.19 11.28 4.25
N ASP A 100 9.85 10.54 5.13
CA ASP A 100 9.27 10.06 6.38
C ASP A 100 8.71 11.19 7.26
N SER A 101 9.31 12.38 7.23
CA SER A 101 8.85 13.55 7.97
C SER A 101 7.48 14.06 7.52
N LEU A 102 7.10 13.79 6.26
CA LEU A 102 5.83 14.24 5.71
C LEU A 102 4.64 13.50 6.33
N GLU A 103 4.83 12.28 6.87
CA GLU A 103 3.79 11.58 7.63
C GLU A 103 3.36 12.39 8.87
N ALA A 104 4.33 12.96 9.59
CA ALA A 104 4.05 13.80 10.75
C ALA A 104 3.40 15.15 10.36
N GLU A 105 3.78 15.73 9.22
CA GLU A 105 3.12 16.93 8.68
C GLU A 105 1.66 16.65 8.28
N PHE A 106 1.38 15.48 7.69
CA PHE A 106 0.02 15.03 7.38
C PHE A 106 -0.80 14.85 8.66
N ALA A 107 -0.25 14.17 9.66
CA ALA A 107 -0.91 13.99 10.95
C ALA A 107 -1.22 15.33 11.65
N ALA A 108 -0.28 16.29 11.63
CA ALA A 108 -0.48 17.62 12.18
C ALA A 108 -1.57 18.43 11.45
N ALA A 109 -1.77 18.17 10.16
CA ALA A 109 -2.86 18.75 9.36
C ALA A 109 -4.18 17.96 9.45
N GLY A 110 -4.24 16.88 10.25
CA GLY A 110 -5.42 16.03 10.37
C GLY A 110 -5.68 15.14 9.14
N ILE A 111 -4.69 14.96 8.27
CA ILE A 111 -4.81 14.18 7.04
C ILE A 111 -4.38 12.75 7.30
N THR A 112 -5.31 11.81 7.15
CA THR A 112 -5.01 10.37 7.21
C THR A 112 -5.05 9.75 5.82
N PHE A 113 -3.98 9.05 5.43
CA PHE A 113 -3.89 8.32 4.16
C PHE A 113 -4.23 6.84 4.30
N ALA A 114 -3.90 6.22 5.44
CA ALA A 114 -4.22 4.84 5.69
C ALA A 114 -5.64 4.75 6.27
N VAL A 115 -6.51 3.97 5.62
CA VAL A 115 -7.95 3.96 5.87
C VAL A 115 -8.31 2.93 6.93
N PRO A 116 -9.04 3.26 8.01
CA PRO A 116 -9.49 2.27 8.99
C PRO A 116 -10.31 1.13 8.36
N LEU A 117 -10.17 -0.11 8.85
CA LEU A 117 -10.90 -1.27 8.30
C LEU A 117 -12.42 -1.08 8.24
N ALA A 118 -12.98 -0.32 9.18
CA ALA A 118 -14.43 -0.05 9.25
C ALA A 118 -14.92 0.92 8.15
N GLU A 119 -14.02 1.68 7.55
CA GLU A 119 -14.32 2.64 6.48
C GLU A 119 -14.00 2.10 5.08
N GLN A 120 -13.40 0.90 5.01
CA GLN A 120 -13.11 0.21 3.76
C GLN A 120 -14.30 -0.65 3.32
N VAL A 121 -14.59 -0.68 2.03
CA VAL A 121 -15.51 -1.69 1.46
C VAL A 121 -14.68 -2.80 0.84
N ALA A 122 -14.51 -3.90 1.57
CA ALA A 122 -13.69 -5.03 1.14
C ALA A 122 -14.54 -6.25 0.77
N THR A 123 -14.37 -6.73 -0.46
CA THR A 123 -15.03 -7.93 -0.99
C THR A 123 -13.99 -8.99 -1.37
N CYS A 124 -14.42 -10.25 -1.33
CA CYS A 124 -13.61 -11.39 -1.74
C CYS A 124 -14.53 -12.53 -2.18
N ASP A 125 -14.17 -13.21 -3.27
CA ASP A 125 -14.88 -14.33 -3.87
C ASP A 125 -14.69 -15.67 -3.13
N CYS A 126 -13.87 -15.69 -2.07
CA CYS A 126 -13.62 -16.90 -1.29
C CYS A 126 -14.87 -17.41 -0.55
N ARG A 127 -14.90 -18.72 -0.29
CA ARG A 127 -16.04 -19.45 0.30
C ARG A 127 -16.36 -19.11 1.76
N THR A 128 -15.48 -18.42 2.49
CA THR A 128 -15.74 -18.05 3.89
C THR A 128 -16.71 -16.88 3.98
N ARG A 129 -17.55 -16.87 5.03
CA ARG A 129 -18.46 -15.75 5.34
C ARG A 129 -17.86 -14.72 6.29
N LYS A 130 -16.73 -15.01 6.94
CA LYS A 130 -16.05 -14.06 7.83
C LYS A 130 -15.42 -12.94 7.02
N ARG A 131 -15.64 -11.68 7.42
CA ARG A 131 -15.02 -10.48 6.82
C ARG A 131 -14.40 -9.61 7.93
N PRO A 132 -13.17 -9.11 7.77
CA PRO A 132 -12.24 -9.44 6.69
C PRO A 132 -11.79 -10.92 6.76
N CYS A 133 -11.71 -11.57 5.59
CA CYS A 133 -11.17 -12.92 5.47
C CYS A 133 -9.63 -12.89 5.40
N VAL A 134 -8.99 -14.06 5.41
CA VAL A 134 -7.52 -14.14 5.30
C VAL A 134 -6.98 -13.51 4.01
N HIS A 135 -7.73 -13.59 2.90
CA HIS A 135 -7.33 -12.99 1.62
C HIS A 135 -7.34 -11.46 1.67
N ILE A 136 -8.39 -10.87 2.25
CA ILE A 136 -8.49 -9.41 2.44
C ILE A 136 -7.32 -8.92 3.30
N LEU A 137 -7.07 -9.60 4.43
CA LEU A 137 -5.96 -9.24 5.32
C LEU A 137 -4.59 -9.39 4.62
N ALA A 138 -4.39 -10.44 3.84
CA ALA A 138 -3.15 -10.64 3.08
C ALA A 138 -2.96 -9.57 2.00
N GLY A 139 -4.04 -9.17 1.32
CA GLY A 139 -4.02 -8.05 0.37
C GLY A 139 -3.65 -6.72 1.03
N LEU A 140 -4.15 -6.45 2.24
CA LEU A 140 -3.77 -5.25 3.00
C LEU A 140 -2.32 -5.28 3.50
N TYR A 141 -1.78 -6.45 3.89
CA TYR A 141 -0.35 -6.58 4.19
C TYR A 141 0.51 -6.35 2.94
N ALA A 142 0.10 -6.90 1.78
CA ALA A 142 0.77 -6.63 0.52
C ALA A 142 0.72 -5.14 0.16
N LEU A 143 -0.40 -4.46 0.47
CA LEU A 143 -0.52 -3.02 0.24
C LEU A 143 0.45 -2.24 1.13
N SER A 144 0.61 -2.64 2.39
CA SER A 144 1.61 -2.05 3.28
C SER A 144 3.02 -2.16 2.70
N MET A 145 3.41 -3.33 2.15
CA MET A 145 4.74 -3.51 1.54
C MET A 145 4.90 -2.62 0.31
N ARG A 146 3.87 -2.55 -0.56
CA ARG A 146 3.92 -1.70 -1.75
C ARG A 146 4.00 -0.21 -1.42
N VAL A 147 3.37 0.21 -0.32
CA VAL A 147 3.47 1.57 0.22
C VAL A 147 4.83 1.82 0.88
N ASP A 148 5.43 0.82 1.52
CA ASP A 148 6.83 0.92 2.00
C ASP A 148 7.79 1.15 0.83
N GLU A 149 7.58 0.47 -0.30
CA GLU A 149 8.38 0.62 -1.52
C GLU A 149 8.11 1.92 -2.27
N ARG A 150 6.86 2.38 -2.31
CA ARG A 150 6.42 3.59 -3.02
C ARG A 150 5.45 4.41 -2.16
N PRO A 151 5.94 5.22 -1.21
CA PRO A 151 5.10 6.02 -0.30
C PRO A 151 4.00 6.84 -0.98
N ARG A 152 4.26 7.37 -2.18
CA ARG A 152 3.29 8.14 -2.96
C ARG A 152 2.00 7.37 -3.27
N LEU A 153 2.06 6.04 -3.35
CA LEU A 153 0.88 5.20 -3.56
C LEU A 153 -0.19 5.43 -2.49
N ALA A 154 0.21 5.66 -1.23
CA ALA A 154 -0.75 5.91 -0.14
C ALA A 154 -1.60 7.16 -0.37
N VAL A 155 -1.01 8.17 -1.03
CA VAL A 155 -1.68 9.42 -1.41
C VAL A 155 -2.52 9.19 -2.68
N GLU A 156 -1.93 8.61 -3.73
CA GLU A 156 -2.60 8.36 -5.01
C GLU A 156 -3.90 7.56 -4.86
N LEU A 157 -3.93 6.58 -3.95
CA LEU A 157 -5.12 5.80 -3.64
C LEU A 157 -6.28 6.64 -3.08
N ARG A 158 -6.01 7.84 -2.56
CA ARG A 158 -6.98 8.72 -1.89
C ARG A 158 -7.33 9.97 -2.73
N MET A 159 -6.53 10.27 -3.74
CA MET A 159 -6.72 11.42 -4.66
C MET A 159 -7.81 11.13 -5.70
N ASP A 160 -7.95 11.97 -6.73
CA ASP A 160 -8.72 11.66 -7.94
C ASP A 160 -7.84 11.04 -9.02
N SER A 161 -8.48 10.33 -9.95
CA SER A 161 -7.82 9.79 -11.14
C SER A 161 -7.48 10.93 -12.09
N THR A 162 -6.32 11.54 -11.90
CA THR A 162 -5.48 11.84 -13.05
C THR A 162 -4.63 10.60 -13.22
N ALA A 163 -4.91 9.81 -14.26
CA ALA A 163 -4.21 8.57 -14.55
C ALA A 163 -2.70 8.76 -14.41
N VAL A 164 -2.13 8.30 -13.29
CA VAL A 164 -0.70 8.07 -13.20
C VAL A 164 -0.54 6.68 -13.80
N THR A 165 -0.38 6.64 -15.11
CA THR A 165 0.26 5.51 -15.77
C THR A 165 1.60 5.35 -15.04
N GLU A 166 1.81 4.22 -14.39
CA GLU A 166 3.13 3.86 -13.89
C GLU A 166 3.99 3.69 -15.15
N GLU A 167 4.61 4.79 -15.59
CA GLU A 167 5.58 4.74 -16.67
C GLU A 167 6.73 3.87 -16.17
N PRO A 168 7.12 2.83 -16.93
CA PRO A 168 8.27 2.03 -16.57
C PRO A 168 9.45 2.98 -16.41
N ASP A 169 10.09 2.91 -15.24
CA ASP A 169 11.28 3.69 -14.93
C ASP A 169 12.28 3.53 -16.10
N PRO A 170 12.66 4.62 -16.80
CA PRO A 170 13.54 4.53 -17.95
C PRO A 170 14.92 3.97 -17.59
N ASP A 171 15.28 3.95 -16.30
CA ASP A 171 16.51 3.35 -15.79
C ASP A 171 16.37 1.86 -15.46
N TRP A 172 15.16 1.29 -15.57
CA TRP A 172 14.94 -0.16 -15.37
C TRP A 172 15.17 -0.93 -16.65
N ILE A 173 16.23 -1.75 -16.63
CA ILE A 173 16.49 -2.73 -17.68
C ILE A 173 15.82 -4.06 -17.26
N PRO A 174 14.97 -4.66 -18.10
CA PRO A 174 14.43 -5.99 -17.85
C PRO A 174 15.57 -6.99 -17.65
N LEU A 175 15.41 -7.99 -16.77
CA LEU A 175 16.48 -8.99 -16.54
C LEU A 175 16.90 -9.72 -17.83
N THR A 176 15.99 -9.83 -18.79
CA THR A 176 16.24 -10.42 -20.13
C THR A 176 16.98 -9.48 -21.08
N GLY A 177 17.04 -8.18 -20.77
CA GLY A 177 17.78 -7.16 -21.51
C GLY A 177 19.16 -6.85 -20.91
N LEU A 178 19.50 -7.44 -19.76
CA LEU A 178 20.83 -7.35 -19.16
C LEU A 178 21.78 -8.31 -19.90
N ASP A 179 22.78 -7.76 -20.56
CA ASP A 179 23.90 -8.55 -21.06
C ASP A 179 24.85 -8.87 -19.89
N ALA A 180 24.77 -10.11 -19.41
CA ALA A 180 25.59 -10.58 -18.30
C ALA A 180 27.10 -10.51 -18.57
N ALA A 181 27.54 -10.51 -19.85
CA ALA A 181 28.95 -10.47 -20.21
C ALA A 181 29.56 -9.07 -20.11
N SER A 182 28.75 -8.01 -20.24
CA SER A 182 29.20 -6.62 -20.16
C SER A 182 28.83 -5.91 -18.85
N PHE A 183 27.95 -6.50 -18.05
CA PHE A 183 27.43 -5.86 -16.84
C PHE A 183 28.47 -5.68 -15.71
N TYR A 184 29.46 -6.57 -15.59
CA TYR A 184 30.47 -6.51 -14.53
C TYR A 184 31.80 -5.87 -14.94
N GLY A 185 31.97 -5.49 -16.21
CA GLY A 185 33.25 -5.01 -16.75
C GLY A 185 34.29 -6.12 -16.94
#